data_AF-A0A0S7XY42-F1
#
_entry.id   AF-A0A0S7XY42-F1
#
_cell.length_a   1.000
_cell.length_b   1.000
_cell.length_c   1.000
_cell.angle_alpha   90.00
_cell.angle_beta   90.00
_cell.angle_gamma   90.00
#
_symmetry.space_group_name_H-M   'P 1'
#
loop_
_entity.id
_entity.type
_entity.pdbx_description
1 polymer ?
#
loop_
_entity_poly.entity_id
_entity_poly.type
_entity_poly.pdbx_seq_one_letter_code
_entity_poly.pdbx_strand_id
1 'polypeptide(L)'
;MSAFSTAICPVLNRYKTILRKNLPLEEANSKIKQLQLNRKQIRNADDVSLYNVASNTIKDIEKSNSNSEWSFAKANLNQQLKSILDEYQIENNKIINPRQQASRAIVNIIQTIRFLPIDNFSEKKIENFIRLVAKYGTPEQQNTLRYLFKQQIKIGDITSDVLLQKFNNHLVKSSNI
;
A
#
# COMPACT_ATOMS: atom_id res chain seq x y z
N MET A 1 -15.42 3.33 -3.72
CA MET A 1 -14.60 2.49 -2.83
C MET A 1 -13.16 2.53 -3.33
N SER A 2 -12.20 2.75 -2.44
CA SER A 2 -10.77 2.72 -2.78
C SER A 2 -10.32 1.29 -3.19
N ALA A 3 -9.13 1.16 -3.79
CA ALA A 3 -8.53 -0.15 -4.07
C ALA A 3 -8.34 -0.96 -2.78
N PHE A 4 -7.90 -0.30 -1.70
CA PHE A 4 -7.73 -0.92 -0.38
C PHE A 4 -9.05 -1.45 0.18
N SER A 5 -10.10 -0.62 0.23
CA SER A 5 -11.42 -1.03 0.73
C SER A 5 -12.00 -2.20 -0.07
N THR A 6 -11.81 -2.21 -1.38
CA THR A 6 -12.23 -3.30 -2.28
C THR A 6 -11.53 -4.61 -1.97
N ALA A 7 -10.24 -4.56 -1.61
CA ALA A 7 -9.46 -5.74 -1.24
C ALA A 7 -9.80 -6.26 0.17
N ILE A 8 -9.92 -5.37 1.16
CA ILE A 8 -10.03 -5.77 2.58
C ILE A 8 -11.45 -6.13 3.01
N CYS A 9 -12.48 -5.44 2.49
CA CYS A 9 -13.86 -5.65 2.93
C CYS A 9 -14.37 -7.09 2.73
N PRO A 10 -14.11 -7.76 1.59
CA PRO A 10 -14.54 -9.16 1.40
C PRO A 10 -13.95 -10.10 2.46
N VAL A 11 -12.68 -9.90 2.82
CA VAL A 11 -11.98 -10.74 3.81
C VAL A 11 -12.54 -10.52 5.21
N LEU A 12 -12.80 -9.26 5.60
CA LEU A 12 -13.45 -8.95 6.88
C LEU A 12 -14.88 -9.51 6.96
N ASN A 13 -15.66 -9.43 5.87
CA ASN A 13 -16.99 -10.02 5.81
C ASN A 13 -16.97 -11.55 5.87
N ARG A 14 -15.94 -12.18 5.30
CA ARG A 14 -15.72 -13.62 5.42
C ARG A 14 -15.43 -14.00 6.87
N TYR A 15 -14.58 -13.25 7.58
CA TYR A 15 -14.30 -13.50 8.98
C TYR A 15 -15.55 -13.38 9.84
N LYS A 16 -16.37 -12.35 9.61
CA LYS A 16 -17.69 -12.21 10.24
C LYS A 16 -18.60 -13.42 10.01
N THR A 17 -18.59 -13.98 8.80
CA THR A 17 -19.36 -15.18 8.46
C THR A 17 -18.84 -16.40 9.21
N ILE A 18 -17.52 -16.52 9.35
CA ILE A 18 -16.89 -17.59 10.14
C ILE A 18 -17.29 -17.47 11.62
N LEU A 19 -17.26 -16.28 12.22
CA LEU A 19 -17.69 -16.08 13.61
C LEU A 19 -19.13 -16.52 13.83
N ARG A 20 -20.06 -16.15 12.95
CA ARG A 20 -21.48 -16.52 13.08
C ARG A 20 -21.77 -18.00 12.89
N LYS A 21 -20.92 -18.71 12.15
CA LYS A 21 -21.09 -20.15 11.90
C LYS A 21 -20.52 -21.02 13.02
N ASN A 22 -19.50 -20.53 13.73
CA ASN A 22 -18.70 -21.35 14.64
C ASN A 22 -18.82 -20.93 16.12
N LEU A 23 -19.54 -19.86 16.44
CA LEU A 23 -19.79 -19.41 17.81
C LEU A 23 -21.30 -19.34 18.08
N PRO A 24 -21.73 -19.50 19.35
CA PRO A 24 -23.09 -19.16 19.77
C PRO A 24 -23.46 -17.73 19.34
N LEU A 25 -24.73 -17.51 19.03
CA LEU A 25 -25.19 -16.25 18.43
C LEU A 25 -24.81 -15.01 19.25
N GLU A 26 -24.93 -15.09 20.58
CA GLU A 26 -24.58 -13.99 21.48
C GLU A 26 -23.07 -13.70 21.49
N GLU A 27 -22.24 -14.75 21.58
CA GLU A 27 -20.78 -14.63 21.53
C GLU A 27 -20.30 -14.10 20.17
N ALA A 28 -20.87 -14.60 19.08
CA ALA A 28 -20.58 -14.12 17.73
C ALA A 28 -20.90 -12.64 17.58
N ASN A 29 -22.07 -12.19 18.06
CA ASN A 29 -22.49 -10.79 17.98
C ASN A 29 -21.63 -9.89 18.88
N SER A 30 -21.29 -10.35 20.09
CA SER A 30 -20.39 -9.65 21.00
C SER A 30 -19.03 -9.43 20.34
N LYS A 31 -18.46 -10.49 19.76
CA LYS A 31 -17.15 -10.45 19.09
C LYS A 31 -17.15 -9.59 17.82
N ILE A 32 -18.22 -9.66 17.02
CA ILE A 32 -18.42 -8.77 15.85
C ILE A 32 -18.46 -7.30 16.28
N LYS A 33 -19.13 -6.99 17.40
CA LYS A 33 -19.21 -5.62 17.93
C LYS A 33 -17.85 -5.15 18.46
N GLN A 34 -17.15 -6.00 19.21
CA GLN A 34 -15.81 -5.73 19.75
C GLN A 34 -14.79 -5.43 18.65
N LEU A 35 -14.80 -6.22 17.57
CA LEU A 35 -13.91 -6.05 16.43
C LEU A 35 -14.40 -5.02 15.40
N GLN A 36 -15.51 -4.33 15.68
CA GLN A 36 -16.10 -3.32 14.80
C GLN A 36 -16.44 -3.83 13.38
N LEU A 37 -16.86 -5.10 13.26
CA LEU A 37 -17.20 -5.77 12.00
C LEU A 37 -18.67 -5.56 11.58
N ASN A 38 -19.33 -4.52 12.11
CA ASN A 38 -20.71 -4.23 11.76
C ASN A 38 -20.84 -3.67 10.34
N ARG A 39 -22.00 -3.86 9.71
CA ARG A 39 -22.22 -3.43 8.32
C ARG A 39 -21.96 -1.93 8.12
N LYS A 40 -22.41 -1.10 9.07
CA LYS A 40 -22.16 0.36 9.06
C LYS A 40 -20.65 0.67 9.18
N GLN A 41 -19.96 -0.05 10.06
CA GLN A 41 -18.52 0.14 10.32
C GLN A 41 -17.65 -0.33 9.15
N ILE A 42 -17.99 -1.40 8.44
CA ILE A 42 -17.22 -1.84 7.26
C ILE A 42 -17.56 -0.99 6.02
N ARG A 43 -18.83 -0.65 5.80
CA ARG A 43 -19.26 0.03 4.56
C ARG A 43 -18.91 1.52 4.54
N ASN A 44 -18.97 2.19 5.69
CA ASN A 44 -18.82 3.64 5.79
C ASN A 44 -17.50 4.06 6.45
N ALA A 45 -16.64 3.12 6.84
CA ALA A 45 -15.32 3.45 7.34
C ALA A 45 -14.43 4.03 6.23
N ASP A 46 -13.55 4.93 6.62
CA ASP A 46 -12.42 5.31 5.80
C ASP A 46 -11.35 4.20 5.77
N ASP A 47 -10.40 4.31 4.85
CA ASP A 47 -9.38 3.29 4.64
C ASP A 47 -8.50 3.07 5.89
N VAL A 48 -8.22 4.13 6.66
CA VAL A 48 -7.42 4.04 7.89
C VAL A 48 -8.17 3.26 8.97
N SER A 49 -9.46 3.54 9.15
CA SER A 49 -10.30 2.78 10.08
C SER A 49 -10.39 1.31 9.67
N LEU A 50 -10.54 1.03 8.37
CA LEU A 50 -10.54 -0.35 7.85
C LEU A 50 -9.20 -1.06 8.09
N TYR A 51 -8.08 -0.37 7.94
CA TYR A 51 -6.74 -0.89 8.24
C TYR A 51 -6.61 -1.27 9.72
N ASN A 52 -7.11 -0.42 10.61
CA ASN A 52 -7.10 -0.67 12.05
C ASN A 52 -8.01 -1.85 12.43
N VAL A 53 -9.20 -1.94 11.82
CA VAL A 53 -10.12 -3.08 12.01
C VAL A 53 -9.48 -4.39 11.57
N ALA A 54 -8.83 -4.40 10.40
CA ALA A 54 -8.09 -5.57 9.91
C ALA A 54 -6.94 -5.95 10.84
N SER A 55 -6.16 -4.98 11.31
CA SER A 55 -5.06 -5.20 12.26
C SER A 55 -5.54 -5.79 13.59
N ASN A 56 -6.66 -5.29 14.11
CA ASN A 56 -7.28 -5.84 15.32
C ASN A 56 -7.82 -7.26 15.10
N THR A 57 -8.36 -7.53 13.91
CA THR A 57 -8.83 -8.87 13.52
C THR A 57 -7.69 -9.87 13.47
N ILE A 58 -6.53 -9.50 12.89
CA ILE A 58 -5.31 -10.32 12.90
C ILE A 58 -4.91 -10.66 14.33
N LYS A 59 -4.81 -9.65 15.21
CA LYS A 59 -4.45 -9.85 16.62
C LYS A 59 -5.41 -10.77 17.35
N ASP A 60 -6.71 -10.67 17.07
CA ASP A 60 -7.70 -11.56 17.67
C ASP A 60 -7.53 -13.01 17.19
N ILE A 61 -7.31 -13.21 15.89
CA ILE A 61 -7.08 -14.53 15.31
C ILE A 61 -5.83 -15.17 15.95
N GLU A 62 -4.74 -14.42 16.05
CA GLU A 62 -3.47 -14.88 16.64
C GLU A 62 -3.57 -15.19 18.13
N LYS A 63 -4.40 -14.44 18.88
CA LYS A 63 -4.67 -14.71 20.29
C LYS A 63 -5.60 -15.90 20.52
N SER A 64 -6.41 -16.27 19.54
CA SER A 64 -7.33 -17.39 19.68
C SER A 64 -6.56 -18.71 19.58
N ASN A 65 -6.54 -19.50 20.67
CA ASN A 65 -5.81 -20.76 20.75
C ASN A 65 -6.10 -21.69 19.55
N SER A 66 -5.04 -22.33 19.05
CA SER A 66 -4.99 -23.17 17.84
C SER A 66 -5.82 -24.46 17.89
N ASN A 67 -6.46 -24.77 19.02
CA ASN A 67 -7.18 -26.02 19.27
C ASN A 67 -8.65 -26.01 18.84
N SER A 68 -9.12 -24.99 18.12
CA SER A 68 -10.48 -24.99 17.56
C SER A 68 -10.55 -25.72 16.22
N GLU A 69 -11.61 -26.49 15.95
CA GLU A 69 -11.86 -27.23 14.69
C GLU A 69 -11.79 -26.38 13.41
N TRP A 70 -11.84 -25.06 13.52
CA TRP A 70 -11.75 -24.11 12.42
C TRP A 70 -10.41 -23.34 12.37
N SER A 71 -9.38 -23.87 13.02
CA SER A 71 -8.01 -23.32 13.05
C SER A 71 -7.45 -23.08 11.63
N PHE A 72 -7.70 -23.99 10.70
CA PHE A 72 -7.27 -23.83 9.30
C PHE A 72 -7.93 -22.63 8.60
N ALA A 73 -9.24 -22.44 8.78
CA ALA A 73 -9.97 -21.32 8.19
C ALA A 73 -9.49 -19.97 8.74
N LYS A 74 -9.19 -19.91 10.04
CA LYS A 74 -8.57 -18.75 10.69
C LYS A 74 -7.18 -18.46 10.13
N ALA A 75 -6.33 -19.49 10.00
CA ALA A 75 -4.96 -19.34 9.54
C ALA A 75 -4.90 -18.79 8.10
N ASN A 76 -5.71 -19.35 7.19
CA ASN A 76 -5.81 -18.86 5.81
C ASN A 76 -6.30 -17.40 5.79
N LEU A 77 -7.32 -17.06 6.58
CA LEU A 77 -7.82 -15.69 6.65
C LEU A 77 -6.79 -14.72 7.23
N ASN A 78 -6.06 -15.13 8.27
CA ASN A 78 -4.98 -14.34 8.84
C ASN A 78 -3.89 -14.04 7.80
N GLN A 79 -3.48 -15.06 7.05
CA GLN A 79 -2.51 -14.89 5.96
C GLN A 79 -3.03 -13.95 4.87
N GLN A 80 -4.31 -14.06 4.49
CA GLN A 80 -4.92 -13.14 3.51
C GLN A 80 -4.95 -11.70 4.02
N LEU A 81 -5.35 -11.47 5.28
CA LEU A 81 -5.35 -10.12 5.86
C LEU A 81 -3.93 -9.55 5.92
N LYS A 82 -2.94 -10.33 6.39
CA LYS A 82 -1.54 -9.90 6.44
C LYS A 82 -1.01 -9.55 5.06
N SER A 83 -1.19 -10.43 4.08
CA SER A 83 -0.77 -10.18 2.69
C SER A 83 -1.34 -8.87 2.14
N ILE A 84 -2.62 -8.59 2.39
CA ILE A 84 -3.21 -7.30 2.00
C ILE A 84 -2.58 -6.16 2.79
N LEU A 85 -2.44 -6.23 4.10
CA LEU A 85 -1.88 -5.12 4.89
C LEU A 85 -0.41 -4.84 4.55
N ASP A 86 0.38 -5.86 4.20
CA ASP A 86 1.79 -5.73 3.82
C ASP A 86 1.98 -4.93 2.52
N GLU A 87 0.97 -4.88 1.66
CA GLU A 87 0.99 -4.09 0.43
C GLU A 87 0.71 -2.59 0.65
N TYR A 88 0.24 -2.21 1.84
CA TYR A 88 -0.23 -0.85 2.12
C TYR A 88 0.40 -0.29 3.40
N GLN A 89 0.55 1.03 3.44
CA GLN A 89 1.02 1.72 4.64
C GLN A 89 0.17 2.96 4.93
N ILE A 90 0.13 3.36 6.20
CA ILE A 90 -0.49 4.61 6.63
C ILE A 90 0.56 5.71 6.55
N GLU A 91 0.26 6.76 5.80
CA GLU A 91 1.06 7.97 5.76
C GLU A 91 0.17 9.21 5.73
N ASN A 92 0.44 10.18 6.61
CA ASN A 92 -0.36 11.42 6.74
C ASN A 92 -1.86 11.14 6.85
N ASN A 93 -2.23 10.15 7.67
CA ASN A 93 -3.60 9.70 7.88
C ASN A 93 -4.32 9.22 6.60
N LYS A 94 -3.56 8.68 5.63
CA LYS A 94 -4.09 8.08 4.40
C LYS A 94 -3.43 6.73 4.16
N ILE A 95 -4.20 5.80 3.61
CA ILE A 95 -3.68 4.52 3.14
C ILE A 95 -3.10 4.70 1.74
N ILE A 96 -1.85 4.29 1.58
CA ILE A 96 -1.15 4.32 0.30
C ILE A 96 -0.60 2.94 -0.03
N ASN A 97 -0.57 2.59 -1.32
CA ASN A 97 0.16 1.44 -1.83
C ASN A 97 1.53 1.93 -2.36
N PRO A 98 2.65 1.65 -1.67
CA PRO A 98 3.96 2.22 -2.00
C PRO A 98 4.41 1.84 -3.41
N ARG A 99 4.24 0.56 -3.78
CA ARG A 99 4.65 0.04 -5.09
C ARG A 99 3.89 0.71 -6.22
N GLN A 100 2.57 0.89 -6.06
CA GLN A 100 1.75 1.61 -7.05
C GLN A 100 2.13 3.08 -7.15
N GLN A 101 2.45 3.75 -6.02
CA GLN A 101 2.93 5.13 -6.06
C GLN A 101 4.25 5.25 -6.85
N ALA A 102 5.22 4.37 -6.58
CA ALA A 102 6.48 4.35 -7.32
C ALA A 102 6.27 4.09 -8.82
N SER A 103 5.43 3.10 -9.19
CA SER A 103 5.11 2.83 -10.60
C SER A 103 4.49 4.05 -11.30
N ARG A 104 3.52 4.72 -10.65
CA ARG A 104 2.90 5.93 -11.19
C ARG A 104 3.91 7.07 -11.34
N ALA A 105 4.80 7.23 -10.37
CA ALA A 105 5.86 8.23 -10.43
C ALA A 105 6.81 7.97 -11.62
N ILE A 106 7.22 6.72 -11.87
CA ILE A 106 8.03 6.37 -13.05
C ILE A 106 7.30 6.73 -14.35
N VAL A 107 6.03 6.36 -14.49
CA VAL A 107 5.24 6.69 -15.69
C VAL A 107 5.12 8.22 -15.87
N ASN A 108 4.88 8.95 -14.79
CA ASN A 108 4.79 10.41 -14.85
C ASN A 108 6.13 11.07 -15.23
N ILE A 109 7.25 10.51 -14.78
CA ILE A 109 8.60 10.95 -15.21
C ILE A 109 8.73 10.78 -16.73
N ILE A 110 8.41 9.59 -17.25
CA ILE A 110 8.47 9.30 -18.70
C ILE A 110 7.58 10.28 -19.48
N GLN A 111 6.35 10.49 -19.03
CA GLN A 111 5.41 11.39 -19.70
C GLN A 111 5.90 12.84 -19.66
N THR A 112 6.40 13.31 -18.52
CA THR A 112 6.92 14.68 -18.38
C THR A 112 8.11 14.89 -19.31
N ILE A 113 9.04 13.94 -19.36
CA ILE A 113 10.20 14.00 -20.24
C ILE A 113 9.82 14.00 -21.72
N ARG A 114 8.83 13.18 -22.11
CA ARG A 114 8.48 12.99 -23.53
C ARG A 114 7.59 14.08 -24.09
N PHE A 115 6.70 14.64 -23.28
CA PHE A 115 5.58 15.44 -23.79
C PHE A 115 5.54 16.88 -23.27
N LEU A 116 6.35 17.24 -22.27
CA LEU A 116 6.37 18.59 -21.73
C LEU A 116 7.68 19.32 -22.09
N PRO A 117 7.62 20.62 -22.42
CA PRO A 117 8.83 21.43 -22.51
C PRO A 117 9.51 21.44 -21.14
N ILE A 118 10.83 21.35 -21.17
CA ILE A 118 11.62 21.26 -19.96
C ILE A 118 11.91 22.67 -19.49
N ASP A 119 11.08 23.10 -18.55
CA ASP A 119 11.22 24.33 -17.80
C ASP A 119 11.40 24.02 -16.31
N ASN A 120 11.59 25.08 -15.52
CA ASN A 120 11.74 24.98 -14.06
C ASN A 120 10.56 24.28 -13.37
N PHE A 121 9.36 24.29 -13.98
CA PHE A 121 8.17 23.68 -13.41
C PHE A 121 8.14 22.17 -13.67
N SER A 122 8.40 21.75 -14.91
CA SER A 122 8.56 20.35 -15.30
C SER A 122 9.72 19.69 -14.58
N GLU A 123 10.85 20.39 -14.38
CA GLU A 123 11.98 19.88 -13.61
C GLU A 123 11.60 19.60 -12.15
N LYS A 124 10.93 20.54 -11.47
CA LYS A 124 10.44 20.34 -10.10
C LYS A 124 9.47 19.16 -9.98
N LYS A 125 8.63 18.95 -11.00
CA LYS A 125 7.74 17.78 -11.05
C LYS A 125 8.52 16.48 -11.15
N ILE A 126 9.49 16.40 -12.07
CA ILE A 126 10.37 15.24 -12.22
C ILE A 126 11.09 14.97 -10.90
N GLU A 127 11.64 15.99 -10.25
CA GLU A 127 12.33 15.83 -8.97
C GLU A 127 11.42 15.27 -7.87
N ASN A 128 10.17 15.74 -7.79
CA ASN A 128 9.19 15.19 -6.85
C ASN A 128 8.89 13.71 -7.15
N PHE A 129 8.76 13.32 -8.41
CA PHE A 129 8.55 11.92 -8.77
C PHE A 129 9.79 11.07 -8.49
N ILE A 130 11.01 11.57 -8.74
CA ILE A 130 12.28 10.92 -8.39
C ILE A 130 12.31 10.62 -6.89
N ARG A 131 11.91 11.59 -6.05
CA ARG A 131 11.81 11.40 -4.59
C ARG A 131 10.83 10.29 -4.22
N LEU A 132 9.67 10.22 -4.87
CA LEU A 132 8.68 9.17 -4.62
C LEU A 132 9.21 7.78 -5.00
N VAL A 133 9.91 7.65 -6.13
CA VAL A 133 10.51 6.38 -6.54
C VAL A 133 11.66 5.98 -5.61
N ALA A 134 12.48 6.93 -5.16
CA ALA A 134 13.54 6.65 -4.19
C ALA A 134 12.95 6.16 -2.85
N LYS A 135 11.86 6.79 -2.39
CA LYS A 135 11.22 6.46 -1.12
C LYS A 135 10.44 5.14 -1.15
N TYR A 136 9.69 4.85 -2.21
CA TYR A 136 8.75 3.73 -2.24
C TYR A 136 9.05 2.65 -3.27
N GLY A 137 10.00 2.88 -4.17
CA GLY A 137 10.30 1.97 -5.26
C GLY A 137 11.02 0.70 -4.79
N THR A 138 10.63 -0.44 -5.32
CA THR A 138 11.39 -1.70 -5.18
C THR A 138 12.74 -1.59 -5.92
N PRO A 139 13.73 -2.45 -5.64
CA PRO A 139 15.00 -2.47 -6.37
C PRO A 139 14.81 -2.53 -7.89
N GLU A 140 13.83 -3.29 -8.38
CA GLU A 140 13.51 -3.41 -9.81
C GLU A 140 12.97 -2.08 -10.37
N GLN A 141 12.08 -1.41 -9.64
CA GLN A 141 11.54 -0.09 -10.04
C GLN A 141 12.62 0.98 -10.04
N GLN A 142 13.50 0.97 -9.03
CA GLN A 142 14.65 1.88 -8.96
C GLN A 142 15.62 1.64 -10.12
N ASN A 143 15.91 0.37 -10.45
CA ASN A 143 16.75 0.01 -11.59
C ASN A 143 16.12 0.40 -12.92
N THR A 144 14.80 0.25 -13.05
CA THR A 144 14.03 0.72 -14.21
C THR A 144 14.23 2.22 -14.41
N LEU A 145 14.12 3.01 -13.34
CA LEU A 145 14.34 4.46 -13.42
C LEU A 145 15.80 4.81 -13.80
N ARG A 146 16.79 4.10 -13.24
CA ARG A 146 18.21 4.28 -13.61
C ARG A 146 18.43 4.01 -15.10
N TYR A 147 17.84 2.95 -15.62
CA TYR A 147 17.95 2.59 -17.03
C TYR A 147 17.28 3.62 -17.93
N LEU A 148 16.12 4.16 -17.53
CA LEU A 148 15.44 5.23 -18.26
C LEU A 148 16.30 6.48 -18.40
N PHE A 149 17.01 6.89 -17.35
CA PHE A 149 17.91 8.03 -17.44
C PHE A 149 19.12 7.71 -18.33
N LYS A 150 19.77 6.56 -18.13
CA LYS A 150 20.94 6.13 -18.94
C LYS A 150 20.66 6.01 -20.44
N GLN A 151 19.43 5.69 -20.83
CA GLN A 151 19.08 5.48 -22.23
C GLN A 151 18.94 6.76 -23.08
N GLN A 152 19.31 7.94 -22.57
CA GLN A 152 19.45 9.16 -23.38
C GLN A 152 18.29 9.40 -24.35
N ILE A 153 17.10 9.68 -23.83
CA ILE A 153 16.28 10.68 -24.53
C ILE A 153 17.15 11.96 -24.48
N LYS A 154 17.28 12.73 -25.57
CA LYS A 154 17.67 14.14 -25.41
C LYS A 154 16.56 14.81 -24.60
N ILE A 155 16.68 14.78 -23.28
CA ILE A 155 15.73 15.35 -22.33
C ILE A 155 16.02 16.86 -22.29
N GLY A 156 15.70 17.57 -23.39
CA GLY A 156 15.97 19.01 -23.51
C GLY A 156 17.39 19.40 -23.10
N ASP A 157 17.51 20.41 -22.22
CA ASP A 157 18.77 20.94 -21.68
C ASP A 157 19.26 20.24 -20.38
N ILE A 158 18.48 19.29 -19.83
CA ILE A 158 18.87 18.56 -18.62
C ILE A 158 19.58 17.27 -19.02
N THR A 159 20.85 17.15 -18.62
CA THR A 159 21.61 15.94 -18.88
C THR A 159 21.10 14.78 -18.02
N SER A 160 21.05 13.58 -18.61
CA SER A 160 20.77 12.32 -17.90
C SER A 160 21.58 12.19 -16.59
N ASP A 161 22.80 12.70 -16.59
CA ASP A 161 23.72 12.63 -15.45
C ASP A 161 23.23 13.45 -14.25
N VAL A 162 22.62 14.61 -14.48
CA VAL A 162 22.04 15.44 -13.42
C VAL A 162 20.86 14.72 -12.76
N LEU A 163 19.98 14.09 -13.55
CA LEU A 163 18.84 13.33 -13.02
C LEU A 163 19.28 12.08 -12.26
N LEU A 164 20.31 11.38 -12.76
CA LEU A 164 20.91 10.24 -12.06
C LEU A 164 21.54 10.66 -10.73
N GLN A 165 22.26 11.79 -10.70
CA GLN A 165 22.85 12.32 -9.48
C GLN A 165 21.77 12.69 -8.45
N LYS A 166 20.73 13.41 -8.88
CA LYS A 166 19.58 13.75 -8.02
C LYS A 166 18.91 12.49 -7.45
N PHE A 167 18.69 11.46 -8.28
CA PHE A 167 18.11 10.20 -7.82
C PHE A 167 19.00 9.48 -6.81
N ASN A 168 20.30 9.36 -7.07
CA ASN A 168 21.25 8.76 -6.14
C ASN A 168 21.28 9.48 -4.79
N ASN A 169 21.28 10.81 -4.80
CA ASN A 169 21.24 11.61 -3.58
C ASN A 169 19.98 11.34 -2.75
N HIS A 170 18.83 11.13 -3.40
CA HIS A 170 17.60 10.78 -2.71
C HIS A 170 17.60 9.34 -2.18
N LEU A 171 18.16 8.39 -2.91
CA LEU A 171 18.29 7.01 -2.46
C LEU A 171 19.13 6.89 -1.18
N VAL A 172 20.28 7.56 -1.13
CA VAL A 172 21.13 7.58 0.08
C VAL A 172 20.38 8.17 1.27
N LYS A 173 19.60 9.23 1.06
CA LYS A 173 18.80 9.86 2.12
C LYS A 173 17.67 8.95 2.60
N SER A 174 17.02 8.20 1.72
CA SER A 174 15.94 7.27 2.10
C SER A 174 16.45 6.00 2.79
N SER A 175 17.71 5.62 2.61
CA SER A 175 18.30 4.45 3.28
C SER A 175 18.76 4.73 4.73
N ASN A 176 18.79 5.99 5.15
CA ASN A 176 19.24 6.43 6.48
C ASN A 176 18.08 6.80 7.43
N ILE A 177 16.85 6.40 7.10
CA ILE A 177 15.62 6.61 7.90
C ILE A 177 15.04 5.22 8.21
#